data_AF-A0A4W5LF93-F1
#
_entry.id   AF-A0A4W5LF93-F1
#
_cell.length_a   1.000
_cell.length_b   1.000
_cell.length_c   1.000
_cell.angle_alpha   90.00
_cell.angle_beta   90.00
_cell.angle_gamma   90.00
#
_symmetry.space_group_name_H-M   'P 1'
#
loop_
_entity.id
_entity.type
_entity.pdbx_description
1 polymer ?
#
loop_
_entity_poly.entity_id
_entity_poly.type
_entity_poly.pdbx_seq_one_letter_code
_entity_poly.pdbx_strand_id
1 'polypeptide(L)'
;MSTCRWCTSFGDDVAKLLQRYCAGSWLAEDEEKALNDDLDKCLECVVVYHRAKEELPGLHRRLWELETSRLLDLFSHAAKDAEPAKDLSYIEEDGREIGVSHISPAVYEDRLGVPLSEVLKYPYLLASPELSEMCVEAICKMEEYNSFRVCCKDPGIYLLLVHPNETVRRWAIGAARSLGKVDRDDFYDLQDIFSCMFYIVELRIPQNFPDMDTSYDPTTKMTLLQPHLYDSKNSKNYWLGICMLLTQLDAQAMDSLFLGPDKQANILLCILNALKDEEPSNEMDPFWPVLQCFMVILDCLGSRFWGQIEPSQAFQAISQSPSYSAELESVRQQTMMYVSLFNLV
;
A
#
# COMPACT_ATOMS: atom_id res chain seq x y z
N MET A 1 9.27 -29.38 17.65
CA MET A 1 8.34 -28.57 16.84
C MET A 1 7.01 -29.29 16.86
N SER A 2 5.99 -28.66 17.45
CA SER A 2 4.62 -29.14 17.33
C SER A 2 4.19 -29.06 15.87
N THR A 3 3.46 -30.07 15.40
CA THR A 3 2.90 -30.08 14.05
C THR A 3 1.79 -29.03 13.96
N CYS A 4 1.85 -28.13 12.97
CA CYS A 4 0.88 -27.05 12.80
C CYS A 4 -0.52 -27.58 12.47
N ARG A 5 -1.54 -27.12 13.17
CA ARG A 5 -2.90 -27.67 13.06
C ARG A 5 -3.62 -27.21 11.79
N TRP A 6 -3.40 -25.98 11.33
CA TRP A 6 -4.02 -25.47 10.10
C TRP A 6 -3.50 -26.15 8.83
N CYS A 7 -2.18 -26.13 8.61
CA CYS A 7 -1.60 -26.60 7.35
C CYS A 7 -1.34 -28.12 7.28
N THR A 8 -1.45 -28.85 8.40
CA THR A 8 -1.29 -30.33 8.40
C THR A 8 -2.58 -31.12 8.53
N SER A 9 -3.72 -30.44 8.58
CA SER A 9 -5.05 -31.06 8.47
C SER A 9 -5.28 -31.58 7.04
N PHE A 10 -4.54 -32.61 6.63
CA PHE A 10 -4.70 -33.29 5.34
C PHE A 10 -5.97 -34.15 5.37
N GLY A 11 -7.10 -33.54 5.02
CA GLY A 11 -8.38 -34.25 4.82
C GLY A 11 -9.47 -33.99 5.87
N ASP A 12 -9.16 -33.28 6.96
CA ASP A 12 -10.19 -32.69 7.82
C ASP A 12 -10.65 -31.36 7.23
N ASP A 13 -11.96 -31.10 7.31
CA ASP A 13 -12.58 -29.91 6.74
C ASP A 13 -12.11 -28.67 7.52
N VAL A 14 -11.11 -27.96 6.99
CA VAL A 14 -10.54 -26.72 7.56
C VAL A 14 -11.66 -25.71 7.85
N ALA A 15 -12.74 -25.70 7.05
CA ALA A 15 -13.89 -24.85 7.30
C ALA A 15 -14.62 -25.23 8.61
N LYS A 16 -14.70 -26.52 8.96
CA LYS A 16 -15.23 -26.95 10.28
C LYS A 16 -14.30 -26.58 11.42
N LEU A 17 -12.98 -26.69 11.24
CA LEU A 17 -12.02 -26.22 12.24
C LEU A 17 -12.18 -24.71 12.47
N LEU A 18 -12.29 -23.94 11.39
CA LEU A 18 -12.50 -22.50 11.42
C LEU A 18 -13.84 -22.11 12.08
N GLN A 19 -14.91 -22.85 11.82
CA GLN A 19 -16.20 -22.68 12.52
C GLN A 19 -16.07 -22.90 14.03
N ARG A 20 -15.35 -23.95 14.46
CA ARG A 20 -15.10 -24.23 15.89
C ARG A 20 -14.24 -23.15 16.54
N TYR A 21 -13.18 -22.73 15.85
CA TYR A 21 -12.32 -21.60 16.26
C TYR A 21 -13.13 -20.32 16.44
N CYS A 22 -13.95 -19.97 15.45
CA CYS A 22 -14.82 -18.80 15.48
C CYS A 22 -15.85 -18.84 16.63
N ALA A 23 -16.35 -20.03 16.97
CA ALA A 23 -17.37 -20.21 18.00
C ALA A 23 -16.83 -20.06 19.44
N GLY A 24 -15.51 -20.23 19.66
CA GLY A 24 -14.80 -20.07 20.94
C GLY A 24 -15.22 -20.98 22.10
N SER A 25 -16.42 -21.54 22.06
CA SER A 25 -17.08 -22.24 23.18
C SER A 25 -16.73 -23.74 23.27
N TRP A 26 -16.05 -24.28 22.26
CA TRP A 26 -15.78 -25.72 22.13
C TRP A 26 -14.29 -26.06 22.10
N LEU A 27 -13.40 -25.07 22.26
CA LEU A 27 -11.96 -25.29 22.31
C LEU A 27 -11.48 -25.17 23.76
N ALA A 28 -10.56 -26.04 24.15
CA ALA A 28 -9.79 -25.81 25.36
C ALA A 28 -8.86 -24.61 25.16
N GLU A 29 -8.56 -23.86 26.22
CA GLU A 29 -7.68 -22.67 26.17
C GLU A 29 -6.32 -22.99 25.50
N ASP A 30 -5.75 -24.16 25.80
CA ASP A 30 -4.51 -24.65 25.17
C ASP A 30 -4.64 -24.92 23.66
N GLU A 31 -5.83 -25.27 23.19
CA GLU A 31 -6.10 -25.53 21.77
C GLU A 31 -6.28 -24.24 20.99
N GLU A 32 -7.00 -23.25 21.54
CA GLU A 32 -7.12 -21.92 20.95
C GLU A 32 -5.74 -21.24 20.86
N LYS A 33 -4.95 -21.31 21.93
CA LYS A 33 -3.59 -20.76 21.95
C LYS A 33 -2.71 -21.41 20.89
N ALA A 34 -2.76 -22.74 20.74
CA ALA A 34 -1.99 -23.44 19.72
C ALA A 34 -2.41 -23.04 18.28
N LEU A 35 -3.70 -22.80 18.04
CA LEU A 35 -4.19 -22.34 16.74
C LEU A 35 -3.75 -20.91 16.43
N ASN A 36 -3.71 -20.03 17.43
CA ASN A 36 -3.16 -18.67 17.29
C ASN A 36 -1.65 -18.72 17.06
N ASP A 37 -0.91 -19.49 17.86
CA ASP A 37 0.54 -19.68 17.69
C ASP A 37 0.92 -20.16 16.29
N ASP A 38 0.10 -21.01 15.67
CA ASP A 38 0.30 -21.47 14.31
C ASP A 38 0.12 -20.33 13.27
N LEU A 39 -0.86 -19.44 13.46
CA LEU A 39 -1.11 -18.29 12.58
C LEU A 39 -0.01 -17.23 12.74
N ASP A 40 0.54 -17.10 13.95
CA ASP A 40 1.56 -16.10 14.26
C ASP A 40 2.95 -16.49 13.74
N LYS A 41 3.19 -17.78 13.46
CA LYS A 41 4.52 -18.33 13.15
C LYS A 41 4.61 -19.06 11.81
N CYS A 42 3.49 -19.33 11.14
CA CYS A 42 3.48 -20.09 9.90
C CYS A 42 2.60 -19.42 8.83
N LEU A 43 3.26 -18.88 7.79
CA LEU A 43 2.56 -18.26 6.67
C LEU A 43 1.63 -19.23 5.92
N GLU A 44 1.99 -20.51 5.82
CA GLU A 44 1.10 -21.52 5.22
C GLU A 44 -0.19 -21.72 6.03
N CYS A 45 -0.13 -21.64 7.37
CA CYS A 45 -1.32 -21.67 8.22
C CYS A 45 -2.22 -20.47 7.95
N VAL A 46 -1.63 -19.27 7.82
CA VAL A 46 -2.34 -18.04 7.46
C VAL A 46 -3.04 -18.20 6.11
N VAL A 47 -2.34 -18.70 5.09
CA VAL A 47 -2.93 -18.90 3.75
C VAL A 47 -4.08 -19.90 3.78
N VAL A 48 -3.94 -21.02 4.49
CA VAL A 48 -5.00 -22.03 4.64
C VAL A 48 -6.20 -21.45 5.40
N TYR A 49 -5.96 -20.68 6.46
CA TYR A 49 -6.98 -20.00 7.25
C TYR A 49 -7.82 -19.03 6.39
N HIS A 50 -7.16 -18.12 5.67
CA HIS A 50 -7.86 -17.11 4.86
C HIS A 50 -8.57 -17.74 3.66
N ARG A 51 -8.02 -18.80 3.06
CA ARG A 51 -8.73 -19.58 2.03
C ARG A 51 -10.02 -20.20 2.57
N ALA A 52 -9.97 -20.83 3.75
CA ALA A 52 -11.17 -21.42 4.36
C ALA A 52 -12.20 -20.35 4.77
N LYS A 53 -11.74 -19.15 5.12
CA LYS A 53 -12.62 -18.01 5.41
C LYS A 53 -13.43 -17.60 4.19
N GLU A 54 -12.88 -17.62 2.98
CA GLU A 54 -13.60 -17.27 1.75
C GLU A 54 -14.85 -18.15 1.53
N GLU A 55 -14.81 -19.41 2.00
CA GLU A 55 -15.92 -20.36 1.91
C GLU A 55 -17.03 -20.10 2.96
N LEU A 56 -16.79 -19.21 3.93
CA LEU A 56 -17.65 -18.97 5.09
C LEU A 56 -18.02 -17.47 5.26
N PRO A 57 -18.72 -16.85 4.29
CA PRO A 57 -19.10 -15.43 4.34
C PRO A 57 -19.89 -15.06 5.59
N GLY A 58 -20.71 -15.98 6.11
CA GLY A 58 -21.49 -15.78 7.34
C GLY A 58 -20.65 -15.58 8.60
N LEU A 59 -19.35 -15.90 8.57
CA LEU A 59 -18.44 -15.73 9.69
C LEU A 59 -17.49 -14.53 9.54
N HIS A 60 -17.46 -13.87 8.37
CA HIS A 60 -16.42 -12.88 8.06
C HIS A 60 -16.29 -11.77 9.09
N ARG A 61 -17.40 -11.24 9.61
CA ARG A 61 -17.39 -10.21 10.65
C ARG A 61 -16.73 -10.69 11.93
N ARG A 62 -17.10 -11.88 12.41
CA ARG A 62 -16.54 -12.44 13.64
C ARG A 62 -15.08 -12.83 13.47
N LEU A 63 -14.71 -13.39 12.32
CA LEU A 63 -13.31 -13.72 12.00
C LEU A 63 -12.46 -12.46 11.91
N TRP A 64 -12.96 -11.38 11.29
CA TRP A 64 -12.27 -10.09 11.25
C TRP A 64 -12.00 -9.51 12.65
N GLU A 65 -12.95 -9.62 13.59
CA GLU A 65 -12.74 -9.24 14.99
C GLU A 65 -11.62 -10.08 15.65
N LEU A 66 -11.58 -11.39 15.40
CA LEU A 66 -10.55 -12.27 15.94
C LEU A 66 -9.18 -11.99 15.33
N GLU A 67 -9.11 -11.81 14.01
CA GLU A 67 -7.90 -11.47 13.26
C GLU A 67 -7.31 -10.15 13.75
N THR A 68 -8.12 -9.09 13.78
CA THR A 68 -7.69 -7.75 14.22
C THR A 68 -7.28 -7.76 15.69
N SER A 69 -8.03 -8.43 16.57
CA SER A 69 -7.65 -8.55 17.99
C SER A 69 -6.34 -9.31 18.18
N ARG A 70 -6.14 -10.43 17.49
CA ARG A 70 -4.89 -11.23 17.58
C ARG A 70 -3.70 -10.41 17.11
N LEU A 71 -3.82 -9.80 15.93
CA LEU A 71 -2.74 -9.00 15.35
C LEU A 71 -2.43 -7.78 16.23
N LEU A 72 -3.44 -7.03 16.68
CA LEU A 72 -3.25 -5.89 17.58
C LEU A 72 -2.49 -6.28 18.85
N ASP A 73 -2.82 -7.42 19.45
CA ASP A 73 -2.11 -7.91 20.63
C ASP A 73 -0.63 -8.18 20.34
N LEU A 74 -0.32 -8.86 19.24
CA LEU A 74 1.07 -9.15 18.82
C LEU A 74 1.87 -7.89 18.54
N PHE A 75 1.32 -6.99 17.71
CA PHE A 75 1.99 -5.73 17.39
C PHE A 75 2.20 -4.89 18.65
N SER A 76 1.21 -4.82 19.55
CA SER A 76 1.31 -4.03 20.78
C SER A 76 2.38 -4.57 21.73
N HIS A 77 2.48 -5.89 21.87
CA HIS A 77 3.52 -6.51 22.69
C HIS A 77 4.91 -6.32 22.07
N ALA A 78 5.04 -6.49 20.75
CA ALA A 78 6.30 -6.27 20.06
C ALA A 78 6.76 -4.81 20.13
N ALA A 79 5.85 -3.84 19.99
CA ALA A 79 6.15 -2.41 20.12
C ALA A 79 6.64 -2.06 21.53
N LYS A 80 5.95 -2.53 22.57
CA LYS A 80 6.37 -2.33 23.98
C LYS A 80 7.75 -2.91 24.25
N ASP A 81 8.02 -4.11 23.77
CA ASP A 81 9.31 -4.75 23.95
C ASP A 81 10.42 -4.06 23.13
N ALA A 82 10.06 -3.40 22.03
CA ALA A 82 11.00 -2.65 21.20
C ALA A 82 11.39 -1.30 21.80
N GLU A 83 10.63 -0.75 22.75
CA GLU A 83 10.98 0.50 23.43
C GLU A 83 12.36 0.40 24.12
N PRO A 84 13.17 1.49 24.11
CA PRO A 84 14.43 1.51 24.82
C PRO A 84 14.20 1.36 26.32
N ALA A 85 14.93 0.43 26.94
CA ALA A 85 14.88 0.23 28.38
C ALA A 85 15.33 1.53 29.09
N LYS A 86 14.51 2.03 30.01
CA LYS A 86 14.77 3.29 30.73
C LYS A 86 16.10 3.33 31.49
N ASP A 87 16.67 2.15 31.77
CA ASP A 87 17.87 1.98 32.59
C ASP A 87 19.09 1.44 31.80
N LEU A 88 18.99 1.26 30.47
CA LEU A 88 20.09 0.75 29.65
C LEU A 88 20.35 1.71 28.48
N SER A 89 21.46 2.44 28.57
CA SER A 89 21.98 3.27 27.49
C SER A 89 23.48 3.08 27.32
N TYR A 90 23.98 3.37 26.12
CA TYR A 90 25.41 3.54 25.89
C TYR A 90 25.66 4.88 25.19
N ILE A 91 26.87 5.41 25.34
CA ILE A 91 27.29 6.68 24.74
C ILE A 91 28.15 6.37 23.52
N GLU A 92 27.73 6.83 22.35
CA GLU A 92 28.52 6.75 21.12
C GLU A 92 29.75 7.69 21.16
N GLU A 93 30.70 7.48 20.23
CA GLU A 93 31.93 8.27 20.14
C GLU A 93 31.68 9.78 19.92
N ASP A 94 30.50 10.15 19.40
CA ASP A 94 30.07 11.54 19.20
C ASP A 94 29.36 12.15 20.43
N GLY A 95 29.26 11.40 21.53
CA GLY A 95 28.64 11.82 22.78
C GLY A 95 27.12 11.65 22.82
N ARG A 96 26.49 11.01 21.83
CA ARG A 96 25.05 10.71 21.85
C ARG A 96 24.75 9.50 22.73
N GLU A 97 23.75 9.64 23.58
CA GLU A 97 23.24 8.56 24.42
C GLU A 97 22.14 7.79 23.66
N ILE A 98 22.36 6.50 23.44
CA ILE A 98 21.42 5.60 22.74
C ILE A 98 20.85 4.60 23.73
N GLY A 99 19.52 4.56 23.83
CA GLY A 99 18.80 3.57 24.65
C GLY A 99 18.83 2.18 24.01
N VAL A 100 19.06 1.15 24.83
CA VAL A 100 19.09 -0.25 24.41
C VAL A 100 17.69 -0.84 24.53
N SER A 101 17.13 -1.33 23.41
CA SER A 101 15.85 -2.03 23.39
C SER A 101 15.88 -3.34 24.17
N HIS A 102 14.73 -3.79 24.70
CA HIS A 102 14.63 -5.09 25.38
C HIS A 102 14.78 -6.28 24.44
N ILE A 103 14.57 -6.09 23.14
CA ILE A 103 14.69 -7.13 22.12
C ILE A 103 15.63 -6.70 20.99
N SER A 104 16.33 -7.70 20.44
CA SER A 104 17.18 -7.46 19.26
C SER A 104 16.32 -7.31 17.99
N PRO A 105 16.83 -6.63 16.94
CA PRO A 105 16.17 -6.56 15.64
C PRO A 105 15.72 -7.91 15.07
N ALA A 106 16.54 -8.96 15.24
CA ALA A 106 16.23 -10.31 14.77
C ALA A 106 15.04 -10.94 15.52
N VAL A 107 14.87 -10.63 16.81
CA VAL A 107 13.72 -11.11 17.61
C VAL A 107 12.45 -10.34 17.22
N TYR A 108 12.57 -9.04 16.92
CA TYR A 108 11.47 -8.25 16.41
C TYR A 108 10.97 -8.77 15.05
N GLU A 109 11.91 -9.08 14.15
CA GLU A 109 11.63 -9.68 12.84
C GLU A 109 10.99 -11.07 12.97
N ASP A 110 11.53 -11.95 13.81
CA ASP A 110 10.99 -13.29 14.05
C ASP A 110 9.54 -13.24 14.56
N ARG A 111 9.21 -12.27 15.42
CA ARG A 111 7.87 -12.11 15.99
C ARG A 111 6.85 -11.53 15.02
N LEU A 112 7.26 -10.56 14.20
CA LEU A 112 6.33 -9.79 13.35
C LEU A 112 6.41 -10.15 11.87
N GLY A 113 7.34 -10.99 11.45
CA GLY A 113 7.51 -11.37 10.05
C GLY A 113 6.25 -11.99 9.44
N VAL A 114 5.66 -13.00 10.09
CA VAL A 114 4.41 -13.61 9.64
C VAL A 114 3.21 -12.68 9.81
N PRO A 115 2.99 -12.01 10.98
CA PRO A 115 1.90 -11.05 11.14
C PRO A 115 1.90 -9.90 10.11
N LEU A 116 3.04 -9.30 9.80
CA LEU A 116 3.13 -8.28 8.75
C LEU A 116 2.89 -8.88 7.36
N SER A 117 3.42 -10.06 7.08
CA SER A 117 3.18 -10.74 5.79
C SER A 117 1.69 -11.06 5.61
N GLU A 118 0.99 -11.44 6.68
CA GLU A 118 -0.46 -11.63 6.67
C GLU A 118 -1.19 -10.35 6.30
N VAL A 119 -0.88 -9.23 6.96
CA VAL A 119 -1.51 -7.94 6.67
C VAL A 119 -1.24 -7.48 5.23
N LEU A 120 -0.02 -7.69 4.73
CA LEU A 120 0.33 -7.33 3.36
C LEU A 120 -0.38 -8.23 2.33
N LYS A 121 -0.50 -9.53 2.61
CA LYS A 121 -1.19 -10.47 1.72
C LYS A 121 -2.70 -10.24 1.71
N TYR A 122 -3.26 -9.85 2.86
CA TYR A 122 -4.70 -9.65 3.08
C TYR A 122 -4.98 -8.20 3.52
N PRO A 123 -4.84 -7.21 2.62
CA PRO A 123 -4.85 -5.78 2.96
C PRO A 123 -6.19 -5.25 3.48
N TYR A 124 -7.28 -6.02 3.42
CA TYR A 124 -8.52 -5.63 4.10
C TYR A 124 -8.32 -5.50 5.62
N LEU A 125 -7.29 -6.13 6.20
CA LEU A 125 -6.92 -5.99 7.60
C LEU A 125 -6.49 -4.55 7.93
N LEU A 126 -5.87 -3.85 6.98
CA LEU A 126 -5.52 -2.43 7.11
C LEU A 126 -6.75 -1.53 7.16
N ALA A 127 -7.96 -2.05 6.93
CA ALA A 127 -9.17 -1.27 7.12
C ALA A 127 -9.47 -0.94 8.59
N SER A 128 -8.91 -1.68 9.55
CA SER A 128 -8.90 -1.26 10.96
C SER A 128 -7.89 -0.12 11.14
N PRO A 129 -8.32 1.08 11.58
CA PRO A 129 -7.41 2.19 11.81
C PRO A 129 -6.32 1.88 12.85
N GLU A 130 -6.70 1.21 13.94
CA GLU A 130 -5.78 0.85 15.03
C GLU A 130 -4.72 -0.14 14.54
N LEU A 131 -5.13 -1.17 13.78
CA LEU A 131 -4.17 -2.14 13.24
C LEU A 131 -3.28 -1.49 12.19
N SER A 132 -3.83 -0.60 11.36
CA SER A 132 -3.05 0.16 10.38
C SER A 132 -1.97 1.02 11.06
N GLU A 133 -2.30 1.70 12.15
CA GLU A 133 -1.33 2.49 12.94
C GLU A 133 -0.19 1.61 13.47
N MET A 134 -0.54 0.47 14.08
CA MET A 134 0.46 -0.50 14.57
C MET A 134 1.34 -1.06 13.45
N CYS A 135 0.77 -1.32 12.27
CA CYS A 135 1.54 -1.78 11.10
C CYS A 135 2.50 -0.69 10.61
N VAL A 136 2.09 0.58 10.63
CA VAL A 136 2.96 1.71 10.26
C VAL A 136 4.16 1.79 11.20
N GLU A 137 3.93 1.69 12.51
CA GLU A 137 5.01 1.67 13.50
C GLU A 137 5.98 0.51 13.26
N ALA A 138 5.44 -0.69 13.03
CA ALA A 138 6.24 -1.87 12.79
C ALA A 138 7.08 -1.78 11.50
N ILE A 139 6.50 -1.31 10.40
CA ILE A 139 7.23 -1.10 9.14
C ILE A 139 8.33 -0.06 9.34
N CYS A 140 8.03 1.06 10.01
CA CYS A 140 9.04 2.09 10.29
C CYS A 140 10.19 1.51 11.13
N LYS A 141 9.87 0.71 12.15
CA LYS A 141 10.87 0.07 13.01
C LYS A 141 11.73 -0.93 12.26
N MET A 142 11.14 -1.76 11.40
CA MET A 142 11.92 -2.71 10.62
C MET A 142 12.74 -2.05 9.49
N GLU A 143 12.28 -0.92 8.95
CA GLU A 143 13.06 -0.10 8.02
C GLU A 143 14.28 0.50 8.72
N GLU A 144 14.17 0.97 9.98
CA GLU A 144 15.32 1.38 10.80
C GLU A 144 16.35 0.26 10.96
N TYR A 145 15.88 -0.98 11.08
CA TYR A 145 16.73 -2.17 11.20
C TYR A 145 17.22 -2.72 9.86
N ASN A 146 16.73 -2.20 8.73
CA ASN A 146 16.95 -2.74 7.38
C ASN A 146 16.66 -4.26 7.30
N SER A 147 15.63 -4.70 8.03
CA SER A 147 15.32 -6.11 8.24
C SER A 147 14.08 -6.57 7.49
N PHE A 148 13.19 -5.68 7.06
CA PHE A 148 11.94 -6.12 6.42
C PHE A 148 12.11 -6.39 4.93
N ARG A 149 12.27 -7.66 4.59
CA ARG A 149 12.34 -8.14 3.21
C ARG A 149 11.10 -8.95 2.86
N VAL A 150 10.45 -8.54 1.78
CA VAL A 150 9.32 -9.26 1.19
C VAL A 150 9.80 -10.10 0.01
N CYS A 151 9.14 -11.24 -0.22
CA CYS A 151 9.47 -12.17 -1.31
C CYS A 151 8.36 -12.32 -2.36
N CYS A 152 7.17 -11.78 -2.08
CA CYS A 152 5.99 -11.90 -2.91
C CYS A 152 5.42 -10.51 -3.23
N LYS A 153 4.76 -10.38 -4.38
CA LYS A 153 4.03 -9.18 -4.81
C LYS A 153 2.69 -9.08 -4.10
N ASP A 154 2.72 -9.00 -2.78
CA ASP A 154 1.51 -8.98 -1.97
C ASP A 154 0.73 -7.65 -2.15
N PRO A 155 -0.61 -7.68 -2.22
CA PRO A 155 -1.40 -6.50 -2.57
C PRO A 155 -1.23 -5.29 -1.64
N GLY A 156 -0.98 -5.52 -0.35
CA GLY A 156 -0.72 -4.48 0.64
C GLY A 156 0.53 -3.65 0.35
N ILE A 157 1.55 -4.22 -0.31
CA ILE A 157 2.75 -3.46 -0.70
C ILE A 157 2.37 -2.34 -1.68
N TYR A 158 1.54 -2.66 -2.67
CA TYR A 158 1.12 -1.70 -3.68
C TYR A 158 0.10 -0.69 -3.14
N LEU A 159 -0.79 -1.11 -2.23
CA LEU A 159 -1.68 -0.20 -1.51
C LEU A 159 -0.89 0.87 -0.75
N LEU A 160 0.20 0.50 -0.10
CA LEU A 160 0.99 1.41 0.73
C LEU A 160 1.78 2.46 -0.08
N LEU A 161 1.80 2.38 -1.42
CA LEU A 161 2.40 3.41 -2.28
C LEU A 161 1.72 4.79 -2.15
N VAL A 162 0.44 4.83 -1.75
CA VAL A 162 -0.33 6.07 -1.56
C VAL A 162 -0.54 6.45 -0.08
N HIS A 163 0.06 5.69 0.84
CA HIS A 163 -0.15 5.87 2.27
C HIS A 163 0.30 7.26 2.79
N PRO A 164 -0.31 7.86 3.82
CA PRO A 164 0.08 9.20 4.33
C PRO A 164 1.50 9.28 4.89
N ASN A 165 1.96 8.21 5.56
CA ASN A 165 3.31 8.16 6.14
C ASN A 165 4.39 8.01 5.05
N GLU A 166 5.34 8.95 5.00
CA GLU A 166 6.42 8.98 4.00
C GLU A 166 7.36 7.78 4.10
N THR A 167 7.70 7.34 5.31
CA THR A 167 8.59 6.19 5.51
C THR A 167 7.97 4.93 4.95
N VAL A 168 6.67 4.66 5.20
CA VAL A 168 6.05 3.46 4.63
C VAL A 168 5.86 3.57 3.11
N ARG A 169 5.59 4.76 2.55
CA ARG A 169 5.60 4.94 1.08
C ARG A 169 6.98 4.61 0.50
N ARG A 170 8.05 5.13 1.12
CA ARG A 170 9.43 4.90 0.67
C ARG A 170 9.79 3.42 0.72
N TRP A 171 9.44 2.75 1.83
CA TRP A 171 9.59 1.32 1.98
C TRP A 171 8.80 0.56 0.89
N ALA A 172 7.52 0.89 0.68
CA ALA A 172 6.67 0.24 -0.32
C ALA A 172 7.22 0.40 -1.75
N ILE A 173 7.77 1.57 -2.09
CA ILE A 173 8.45 1.80 -3.37
C ILE A 173 9.69 0.91 -3.50
N GLY A 174 10.49 0.80 -2.44
CA GLY A 174 11.67 -0.06 -2.41
C GLY A 174 11.32 -1.55 -2.56
N ALA A 175 10.31 -2.00 -1.82
CA ALA A 175 9.77 -3.35 -1.85
C ALA A 175 9.21 -3.71 -3.23
N ALA A 176 8.33 -2.87 -3.80
CA ALA A 176 7.76 -3.14 -5.12
C ALA A 176 8.84 -3.22 -6.21
N ARG A 177 9.86 -2.35 -6.15
CA ARG A 177 11.00 -2.39 -7.09
C ARG A 177 11.86 -3.65 -6.95
N SER A 178 12.08 -4.15 -5.73
CA SER A 178 12.92 -5.34 -5.51
C SER A 178 12.25 -6.63 -5.99
N LEU A 179 10.91 -6.66 -6.00
CA LEU A 179 10.09 -7.77 -6.50
C LEU A 179 9.96 -7.79 -8.03
N GLY A 180 10.39 -6.72 -8.70
CA GLY A 180 10.31 -6.58 -10.16
C GLY A 180 8.92 -6.20 -10.66
N LYS A 181 8.79 -6.12 -11.98
CA LYS A 181 7.55 -5.70 -12.65
C LYS A 181 6.42 -6.69 -12.38
N VAL A 182 5.20 -6.16 -12.22
CA VAL A 182 3.94 -6.90 -12.20
C VAL A 182 3.62 -7.30 -13.64
N ASP A 183 3.52 -8.60 -13.89
CA ASP A 183 3.07 -9.14 -15.16
C ASP A 183 1.55 -9.30 -15.19
N ARG A 184 1.02 -9.89 -16.27
CA ARG A 184 -0.42 -10.08 -16.43
C ARG A 184 -1.02 -11.01 -15.38
N ASP A 185 -0.31 -12.04 -14.96
CA ASP A 185 -0.84 -13.05 -14.06
C ASP A 185 -0.88 -12.47 -12.64
N ASP A 186 0.20 -11.80 -12.22
CA ASP A 186 0.24 -11.04 -10.96
C ASP A 186 -0.83 -9.92 -10.92
N PHE A 187 -1.11 -9.28 -12.06
CA PHE A 187 -2.08 -8.20 -12.14
C PHE A 187 -3.48 -8.63 -11.67
N TYR A 188 -3.91 -9.86 -11.97
CA TYR A 188 -5.24 -10.33 -11.57
C TYR A 188 -5.37 -10.49 -10.05
N ASP A 189 -4.28 -10.88 -9.37
CA ASP A 189 -4.24 -10.97 -7.91
C ASP A 189 -4.25 -9.56 -7.25
N LEU A 190 -3.79 -8.54 -7.97
CA LEU A 190 -3.67 -7.16 -7.50
C LEU A 190 -4.84 -6.25 -7.93
N GLN A 191 -5.68 -6.72 -8.84
CA GLN A 191 -6.68 -5.91 -9.55
C GLN A 191 -7.66 -5.21 -8.59
N ASP A 192 -8.09 -5.90 -7.53
CA ASP A 192 -9.03 -5.35 -6.54
C ASP A 192 -8.43 -4.11 -5.85
N ILE A 193 -7.14 -4.15 -5.48
CA ILE A 193 -6.46 -3.02 -4.83
C ILE A 193 -6.18 -1.88 -5.80
N PHE A 194 -5.79 -2.18 -7.03
CA PHE A 194 -5.61 -1.14 -8.05
C PHE A 194 -6.93 -0.42 -8.33
N SER A 195 -8.03 -1.16 -8.39
CA SER A 195 -9.37 -0.59 -8.55
C SER A 195 -9.73 0.34 -7.39
N CYS A 196 -9.45 -0.05 -6.14
CA CYS A 196 -9.63 0.82 -4.98
C CYS A 196 -8.82 2.12 -5.08
N MET A 197 -7.55 2.03 -5.49
CA MET A 197 -6.68 3.21 -5.63
C MET A 197 -7.14 4.13 -6.77
N PHE A 198 -7.54 3.58 -7.90
CA PHE A 198 -8.02 4.39 -9.02
C PHE A 198 -9.40 4.98 -8.79
N TYR A 199 -10.26 4.30 -8.04
CA TYR A 199 -11.55 4.85 -7.63
C TYR A 199 -11.38 6.17 -6.85
N ILE A 200 -10.37 6.26 -5.99
CA ILE A 200 -10.03 7.50 -5.28
C ILE A 200 -9.60 8.63 -6.23
N VAL A 201 -8.88 8.30 -7.32
CA VAL A 201 -8.55 9.27 -8.37
C VAL A 201 -9.80 9.78 -9.09
N GLU A 202 -10.73 8.88 -9.41
CA GLU A 202 -12.01 9.22 -10.05
C GLU A 202 -12.87 10.16 -9.20
N LEU A 203 -12.80 9.99 -7.88
CA LEU A 203 -13.49 10.83 -6.90
C LEU A 203 -12.91 12.25 -6.75
N ARG A 204 -11.77 12.57 -7.40
CA ARG A 204 -11.10 13.89 -7.36
C ARG A 204 -10.83 14.43 -5.95
N ILE A 205 -9.90 13.79 -5.23
CA ILE A 205 -9.31 14.36 -4.01
C ILE A 205 -8.73 15.77 -4.30
N PRO A 206 -8.98 16.81 -3.47
CA PRO A 206 -9.58 16.77 -2.13
C PRO A 206 -10.93 17.51 -2.10
N GLN A 207 -11.95 17.04 -2.81
CA GLN A 207 -13.30 17.50 -2.48
C GLN A 207 -13.74 16.77 -1.21
N ASN A 208 -13.83 17.52 -0.11
CA ASN A 208 -14.32 17.07 1.20
C ASN A 208 -15.51 16.11 1.00
N PHE A 209 -15.41 14.91 1.56
CA PHE A 209 -16.52 13.97 1.72
C PHE A 209 -17.11 14.15 3.13
N PRO A 210 -17.94 15.17 3.40
CA PRO A 210 -18.77 15.11 4.59
C PRO A 210 -19.88 14.08 4.31
N ASP A 211 -20.07 13.16 5.23
CA ASP A 211 -21.31 12.36 5.40
C ASP A 211 -21.42 10.99 4.68
N MET A 212 -20.35 10.44 4.09
CA MET A 212 -20.36 9.00 3.74
C MET A 212 -19.87 8.18 4.94
N ASP A 213 -20.67 7.21 5.39
CA ASP A 213 -20.17 6.15 6.27
C ASP A 213 -19.12 5.35 5.48
N THR A 214 -17.86 5.65 5.75
CA THR A 214 -16.71 5.02 5.09
C THR A 214 -16.24 3.78 5.84
N SER A 215 -16.93 3.39 6.92
CA SER A 215 -16.55 2.22 7.69
C SER A 215 -16.55 0.97 6.81
N TYR A 216 -15.48 0.20 6.94
CA TYR A 216 -15.35 -1.05 6.23
C TYR A 216 -16.35 -2.08 6.78
N ASP A 217 -17.17 -2.66 5.91
CA ASP A 217 -17.99 -3.83 6.26
C ASP A 217 -17.21 -5.10 5.92
N PRO A 218 -16.72 -5.85 6.92
CA PRO A 218 -15.93 -7.05 6.70
C PRO A 218 -16.70 -8.18 6.01
N THR A 219 -18.04 -8.08 5.90
CA THR A 219 -18.86 -9.04 5.14
C THR A 219 -18.83 -8.79 3.63
N THR A 220 -18.22 -7.69 3.20
CA THR A 220 -18.08 -7.30 1.80
C THR A 220 -16.60 -7.22 1.43
N LYS A 221 -16.30 -7.36 0.14
CA LYS A 221 -14.95 -7.08 -0.35
C LYS A 221 -14.63 -5.60 -0.15
N MET A 222 -13.37 -5.29 0.17
CA MET A 222 -12.90 -3.90 0.22
C MET A 222 -12.92 -3.31 -1.20
N THR A 223 -13.92 -2.48 -1.50
CA THR A 223 -14.05 -1.76 -2.77
C THR A 223 -13.66 -0.28 -2.67
N LEU A 224 -13.56 0.24 -1.44
CA LEU A 224 -13.18 1.62 -1.16
C LEU A 224 -11.97 1.63 -0.23
N LEU A 225 -10.96 2.39 -0.62
CA LEU A 225 -9.80 2.63 0.22
C LEU A 225 -10.20 3.48 1.44
N GLN A 226 -9.82 3.04 2.64
CA GLN A 226 -10.17 3.74 3.87
C GLN A 226 -9.40 5.07 4.02
N PRO A 227 -10.00 6.13 4.61
CA PRO A 227 -9.39 7.46 4.67
C PRO A 227 -8.01 7.55 5.35
N HIS A 228 -7.70 6.65 6.30
CA HIS A 228 -6.38 6.60 6.95
C HIS A 228 -5.29 5.98 6.09
N LEU A 229 -5.66 5.32 4.98
CA LEU A 229 -4.73 4.64 4.08
C LEU A 229 -4.25 5.51 2.92
N TYR A 230 -4.69 6.77 2.85
CA TYR A 230 -4.20 7.71 1.83
C TYR A 230 -4.20 9.16 2.29
N ASP A 231 -3.29 9.96 1.72
CA ASP A 231 -3.20 11.39 2.03
C ASP A 231 -4.29 12.19 1.29
N SER A 232 -5.44 12.35 1.93
CA SER A 232 -6.56 13.14 1.40
C SER A 232 -6.30 14.65 1.35
N LYS A 233 -5.21 15.14 1.96
CA LYS A 233 -4.85 16.57 2.00
C LYS A 233 -3.76 16.92 0.99
N ASN A 234 -3.07 15.93 0.44
CA ASN A 234 -1.98 16.12 -0.50
C ASN A 234 -2.20 15.28 -1.77
N SER A 235 -2.89 15.88 -2.74
CA SER A 235 -3.13 15.26 -4.05
C SER A 235 -1.84 14.93 -4.77
N LYS A 236 -0.79 15.75 -4.67
CA LYS A 236 0.53 15.47 -5.26
C LYS A 236 1.16 14.18 -4.73
N ASN A 237 1.13 13.94 -3.42
CA ASN A 237 1.64 12.69 -2.84
C ASN A 237 0.84 11.48 -3.32
N TYR A 238 -0.49 11.63 -3.40
CA TYR A 238 -1.35 10.56 -3.91
C TYR A 238 -1.01 10.21 -5.36
N TRP A 239 -0.93 11.21 -6.24
CA TRP A 239 -0.56 11.02 -7.64
C TRP A 239 0.86 10.50 -7.83
N LEU A 240 1.79 10.84 -6.93
CA LEU A 240 3.13 10.23 -6.94
C LEU A 240 3.05 8.73 -6.63
N GLY A 241 2.24 8.31 -5.66
CA GLY A 241 1.98 6.90 -5.37
C GLY A 241 1.37 6.17 -6.56
N ILE A 242 0.39 6.78 -7.23
CA ILE A 242 -0.21 6.28 -8.48
C ILE A 242 0.84 6.15 -9.59
N CYS A 243 1.70 7.15 -9.75
CA CYS A 243 2.80 7.11 -10.72
C CYS A 243 3.75 5.95 -10.43
N MET A 244 4.15 5.78 -9.15
CA MET A 244 4.99 4.66 -8.74
C MET A 244 4.32 3.32 -9.05
N LEU A 245 3.03 3.17 -8.78
CA LEU A 245 2.26 1.98 -9.15
C LEU A 245 2.34 1.71 -10.66
N LEU A 246 1.99 2.68 -11.50
CA LEU A 246 2.03 2.54 -12.97
C LEU A 246 3.43 2.16 -13.47
N THR A 247 4.49 2.70 -12.86
CA THR A 247 5.88 2.33 -13.21
C THR A 247 6.26 0.91 -12.80
N GLN A 248 5.47 0.21 -11.96
CA GLN A 248 5.72 -1.20 -11.63
C GLN A 248 4.99 -2.17 -12.56
N LEU A 249 4.09 -1.70 -13.42
CA LEU A 249 3.37 -2.56 -14.35
C LEU A 249 4.21 -2.79 -15.62
N ASP A 250 4.18 -4.02 -16.13
CA ASP A 250 4.73 -4.34 -17.45
C ASP A 250 3.72 -4.01 -18.58
N ALA A 251 4.11 -4.28 -19.83
CA ALA A 251 3.24 -4.01 -20.97
C ALA A 251 1.94 -4.83 -20.98
N GLN A 252 1.96 -6.08 -20.52
CA GLN A 252 0.78 -6.94 -20.52
C GLN A 252 -0.18 -6.57 -19.39
N ALA A 253 0.33 -6.26 -18.21
CA ALA A 253 -0.45 -5.71 -17.10
C ALA A 253 -1.07 -4.35 -17.47
N MET A 254 -0.32 -3.51 -18.20
CA MET A 254 -0.86 -2.25 -18.73
C MET A 254 -1.96 -2.44 -19.76
N ASP A 255 -1.80 -3.41 -20.67
CA ASP A 255 -2.87 -3.78 -21.59
C ASP A 255 -4.11 -4.27 -20.83
N SER A 256 -3.96 -5.10 -19.79
CA SER A 256 -5.09 -5.53 -18.94
C SER A 256 -5.78 -4.36 -18.25
N LEU A 257 -5.02 -3.42 -17.69
CA LEU A 257 -5.57 -2.27 -16.97
C LEU A 257 -6.35 -1.32 -17.89
N PHE A 258 -5.81 -1.01 -19.07
CA PHE A 258 -6.34 0.06 -19.93
C PHE A 258 -7.15 -0.43 -21.12
N LEU A 259 -6.90 -1.64 -21.62
CA LEU A 259 -7.48 -2.19 -22.84
C LEU A 259 -8.26 -3.48 -22.59
N GLY A 260 -8.22 -4.03 -21.38
CA GLY A 260 -8.94 -5.23 -20.98
C GLY A 260 -10.47 -5.09 -20.94
N PRO A 261 -11.19 -6.20 -20.76
CA PRO A 261 -12.66 -6.18 -20.63
C PRO A 261 -13.12 -5.37 -19.41
N ASP A 262 -12.39 -5.49 -18.30
CA ASP A 262 -12.65 -4.78 -17.03
C ASP A 262 -11.76 -3.54 -16.88
N LYS A 263 -11.48 -2.85 -18.00
CA LYS A 263 -10.56 -1.71 -18.04
C LYS A 263 -10.99 -0.58 -17.11
N GLN A 264 -10.00 0.07 -16.50
CA GLN A 264 -10.16 1.30 -15.71
C GLN A 264 -10.23 2.51 -16.65
N ALA A 265 -11.28 2.59 -17.48
CA ALA A 265 -11.39 3.56 -18.58
C ALA A 265 -11.37 5.03 -18.13
N ASN A 266 -11.80 5.30 -16.89
CA ASN A 266 -11.96 6.66 -16.40
C ASN A 266 -10.62 7.30 -15.99
N ILE A 267 -9.60 6.51 -15.64
CA ILE A 267 -8.35 7.07 -15.11
C ILE A 267 -7.63 7.95 -16.14
N LEU A 268 -7.70 7.60 -17.44
CA LEU A 268 -7.13 8.40 -18.52
C LEU A 268 -7.79 9.78 -18.60
N LEU A 269 -9.12 9.83 -18.45
CA LEU A 269 -9.84 11.09 -18.37
C LEU A 269 -9.52 11.86 -17.09
N CYS A 270 -9.34 11.17 -15.95
CA CYS A 270 -8.91 11.81 -14.71
C CYS A 270 -7.52 12.44 -14.83
N ILE A 271 -6.57 11.77 -15.48
CA ILE A 271 -5.23 12.32 -15.78
C ILE A 271 -5.36 13.59 -16.61
N LEU A 272 -6.14 13.57 -17.70
CA LEU A 272 -6.34 14.75 -18.55
C LEU A 272 -7.01 15.90 -17.80
N ASN A 273 -7.99 15.61 -16.94
CA ASN A 273 -8.66 16.62 -16.14
C ASN A 273 -7.72 17.23 -15.09
N ALA A 274 -6.90 16.41 -14.44
CA ALA A 274 -5.91 16.88 -13.48
C ALA A 274 -4.79 17.71 -14.14
N LEU A 275 -4.42 17.42 -15.40
CA LEU A 275 -3.49 18.26 -16.17
C LEU A 275 -4.08 19.61 -16.56
N LYS A 276 -5.40 19.67 -16.76
CA LYS A 276 -6.13 20.90 -17.11
C LYS A 276 -6.44 21.79 -15.92
N ASP A 277 -6.24 21.30 -14.69
CA ASP A 277 -6.66 22.03 -13.51
C ASP A 277 -6.00 23.42 -13.50
N GLU A 278 -6.82 24.45 -13.38
CA GLU A 278 -6.39 25.85 -13.54
C GLU A 278 -5.99 26.48 -12.19
N GLU A 279 -6.05 25.71 -11.10
CA GLU A 279 -5.61 26.19 -9.80
C GLU A 279 -4.11 26.55 -9.81
N PRO A 280 -3.73 27.70 -9.20
CA PRO A 280 -2.36 28.18 -9.25
C PRO A 280 -1.40 27.19 -8.58
N SER A 281 -0.23 27.01 -9.22
CA SER A 281 0.83 26.11 -8.76
C SER A 281 1.25 26.46 -7.32
N ASN A 282 0.86 25.62 -6.37
CA ASN A 282 1.43 25.60 -5.03
C ASN A 282 2.30 24.33 -4.88
N GLU A 283 3.01 24.16 -3.76
CA GLU A 283 3.88 22.98 -3.57
C GLU A 283 3.15 21.64 -3.64
N MET A 284 1.83 21.66 -3.51
CA MET A 284 0.92 20.52 -3.48
C MET A 284 0.24 20.27 -4.83
N ASP A 285 0.59 21.05 -5.86
CA ASP A 285 0.09 20.88 -7.21
C ASP A 285 0.53 19.50 -7.78
N PRO A 286 -0.43 18.65 -8.19
CA PRO A 286 -0.15 17.32 -8.71
C PRO A 286 0.28 17.31 -10.19
N PHE A 287 0.36 18.45 -10.89
CA PHE A 287 0.63 18.52 -12.33
C PHE A 287 1.79 17.63 -12.77
N TRP A 288 2.94 17.69 -12.09
CA TRP A 288 4.14 16.93 -12.47
C TRP A 288 3.99 15.41 -12.29
N PRO A 289 3.55 14.90 -11.11
CA PRO A 289 3.20 13.49 -10.98
C PRO A 289 2.16 13.01 -12.01
N VAL A 290 1.15 13.81 -12.29
CA VAL A 290 0.10 13.46 -13.27
C VAL A 290 0.67 13.38 -14.69
N LEU A 291 1.51 14.34 -15.07
CA LEU A 291 2.20 14.33 -16.37
C LEU A 291 3.10 13.10 -16.49
N GLN A 292 3.78 12.73 -15.41
CA GLN A 292 4.59 11.52 -15.39
C GLN A 292 3.73 10.24 -15.55
N CYS A 293 2.55 10.19 -14.91
CA CYS A 293 1.60 9.09 -15.15
C CYS A 293 1.24 8.98 -16.64
N PHE A 294 0.89 10.11 -17.26
CA PHE A 294 0.58 10.18 -18.69
C PHE A 294 1.74 9.64 -19.55
N MET A 295 2.97 10.09 -19.26
CA MET A 295 4.17 9.66 -20.00
C MET A 295 4.45 8.17 -19.85
N VAL A 296 4.33 7.62 -18.63
CA VAL A 296 4.54 6.19 -18.36
C VAL A 296 3.54 5.32 -19.14
N ILE A 297 2.27 5.72 -19.15
CA ILE A 297 1.23 4.98 -19.87
C ILE A 297 1.48 5.07 -21.38
N LEU A 298 1.82 6.25 -21.89
CA LEU A 298 2.12 6.46 -23.31
C LEU A 298 3.35 5.64 -23.76
N ASP A 299 4.42 5.64 -22.96
CA ASP A 299 5.64 4.87 -23.24
C ASP A 299 5.36 3.36 -23.30
N CYS A 300 4.50 2.88 -22.39
CA CYS A 300 4.18 1.46 -22.30
C CYS A 300 3.19 0.97 -23.39
N LEU A 301 2.13 1.73 -23.67
CA LEU A 301 1.08 1.36 -24.63
C LEU A 301 1.40 1.81 -26.07
N GLY A 302 2.30 2.77 -26.24
CA GLY A 302 2.68 3.33 -27.53
C GLY A 302 1.48 3.86 -28.31
N SER A 303 1.35 3.48 -29.59
CA SER A 303 0.27 3.95 -30.46
C SER A 303 -1.13 3.51 -30.03
N ARG A 304 -1.25 2.44 -29.21
CA ARG A 304 -2.55 1.95 -28.71
C ARG A 304 -3.20 2.94 -27.76
N PHE A 305 -2.39 3.74 -27.07
CA PHE A 305 -2.84 4.81 -26.18
C PHE A 305 -3.78 5.80 -26.88
N TRP A 306 -3.43 6.21 -28.10
CA TRP A 306 -4.20 7.18 -28.89
C TRP A 306 -5.54 6.64 -29.40
N GLY A 307 -5.79 5.33 -29.27
CA GLY A 307 -7.12 4.76 -29.47
C GLY A 307 -8.08 5.09 -28.33
N GLN A 308 -7.58 5.55 -27.16
CA GLN A 308 -8.39 5.90 -25.99
C GLN A 308 -8.57 7.41 -25.79
N ILE A 309 -7.61 8.24 -26.24
CA ILE A 309 -7.61 9.70 -26.06
C ILE A 309 -7.24 10.40 -27.37
N GLU A 310 -7.89 11.54 -27.64
CA GLU A 310 -7.51 12.40 -28.77
C GLU A 310 -6.17 13.13 -28.50
N PRO A 311 -5.15 13.00 -29.37
CA PRO A 311 -3.85 13.63 -29.14
C PRO A 311 -3.92 15.15 -28.93
N SER A 312 -4.75 15.84 -29.73
CA SER A 312 -4.94 17.29 -29.65
C SER A 312 -5.39 17.72 -28.25
N GLN A 313 -6.34 16.99 -27.66
CA GLN A 313 -6.88 17.24 -26.33
C GLN A 313 -5.81 17.05 -25.25
N ALA A 314 -4.97 16.01 -25.37
CA ALA A 314 -3.88 15.76 -24.44
C ALA A 314 -2.82 16.87 -24.49
N PHE A 315 -2.37 17.26 -25.69
CA PHE A 315 -1.39 18.34 -25.84
C PHE A 315 -1.94 19.70 -25.37
N GLN A 316 -3.21 19.98 -25.60
CA GLN A 316 -3.87 21.18 -25.07
C GLN A 316 -3.90 21.16 -23.53
N ALA A 317 -4.28 20.03 -22.92
CA ALA A 317 -4.28 19.88 -21.46
C ALA A 317 -2.91 20.20 -20.84
N ILE A 318 -1.84 19.66 -21.42
CA ILE A 318 -0.48 19.87 -20.92
C ILE A 318 -0.02 21.32 -21.15
N SER A 319 -0.17 21.83 -22.38
CA SER A 319 0.39 23.12 -22.77
C SER A 319 -0.33 24.33 -22.19
N GLN A 320 -1.61 24.19 -21.83
CA GLN A 320 -2.41 25.27 -21.24
C GLN A 320 -2.35 25.30 -19.71
N SER A 321 -1.70 24.31 -19.08
CA SER A 321 -1.57 24.28 -17.63
C SER A 321 -0.75 25.48 -17.11
N PRO A 322 -1.19 26.13 -16.02
CA PRO A 322 -0.41 27.17 -15.34
C PRO A 322 0.98 26.69 -14.92
N SER A 323 1.09 25.45 -14.44
CA SER A 323 2.32 24.87 -13.90
C SER A 323 3.35 24.59 -15.00
N TYR A 324 2.89 24.11 -16.15
CA TYR A 324 3.74 23.99 -17.33
C TYR A 324 4.23 25.35 -17.82
N SER A 325 3.34 26.34 -17.87
CA SER A 325 3.67 27.70 -18.31
C SER A 325 4.68 28.38 -17.39
N ALA A 326 4.50 28.25 -16.08
CA ALA A 326 5.41 28.78 -15.07
C ALA A 326 6.82 28.18 -15.18
N GLU A 327 6.94 26.87 -15.37
CA GLU A 327 8.24 26.21 -15.55
C GLU A 327 8.91 26.63 -16.87
N LEU A 328 8.13 26.75 -17.94
CA LEU A 328 8.65 27.23 -19.22
C LEU A 328 9.21 28.66 -19.11
N GLU A 329 8.54 29.54 -18.34
CA GLU A 329 9.05 30.87 -18.03
C GLU A 329 10.30 30.83 -17.16
N SER A 330 10.34 29.99 -16.13
CA SER A 330 11.51 29.76 -15.27
C SER A 330 12.73 29.32 -16.08
N VAL A 331 12.59 28.31 -16.93
CA VAL A 331 13.66 27.82 -17.81
C VAL A 331 14.12 28.90 -18.78
N ARG A 332 13.20 29.70 -19.36
CA ARG A 332 13.56 30.83 -20.23
C ARG A 332 14.39 31.89 -19.50
N GLN A 333 14.01 32.24 -18.27
CA GLN A 333 14.76 33.19 -17.44
C GLN A 333 16.15 32.67 -17.09
N GLN A 334 16.25 31.41 -16.66
CA GLN A 334 17.54 30.76 -16.36
C GLN A 334 18.43 30.72 -17.60
N THR A 335 17.89 30.34 -18.76
CA THR A 335 18.65 30.28 -20.02
C THR A 335 19.14 31.66 -20.44
N MET A 336 18.32 32.71 -20.31
CA MET A 336 18.74 34.09 -20.58
C MET A 336 19.85 34.55 -19.62
N MET A 337 19.80 34.18 -18.33
CA MET A 337 20.88 34.47 -17.39
C MET A 337 22.18 33.78 -17.78
N TYR A 338 22.15 32.50 -18.18
CA TYR A 338 23.34 31.78 -18.62
C TYR A 338 23.96 32.39 -19.89
N VAL A 339 23.14 32.79 -20.87
CA VAL A 339 23.63 33.48 -22.08
C VAL A 339 24.23 34.85 -21.73
N SER A 340 23.66 35.56 -20.74
CA SER A 340 24.18 36.85 -20.29
C SER A 340 25.52 36.71 -19.57
N LEU A 341 25.69 35.67 -18.74
CA LEU A 341 26.95 35.32 -18.08
C LEU A 341 28.03 34.86 -19.08
N PHE A 342 27.65 34.12 -20.13
CA PHE A 342 28.57 33.72 -21.19
C PHE A 342 29.06 34.88 -22.05
N ASN A 343 28.27 35.95 -22.17
CA ASN A 343 28.65 37.19 -22.87
C ASN A 343 29.46 38.17 -21.99
N LEU A 344 29.65 37.85 -20.71
CA LEU A 344 30.44 38.62 -19.74
C LEU A 344 31.84 38.02 -19.46
N VAL A 345 32.14 36.86 -20.04
CA VAL A 345 33.47 36.21 -20.09
C VAL A 345 34.04 36.40 -21.49
#